data_AF-A0A6L5XLU7-F1
#
_entry.id   AF-A0A6L5XLU7-F1
#
_cell.length_a   1.000
_cell.length_b   1.000
_cell.length_c   1.000
_cell.angle_alpha   90.00
_cell.angle_beta   90.00
_cell.angle_gamma   90.00
#
_symmetry.space_group_name_H-M   'P 1'
#
loop_
_entity.id
_entity.type
_entity.pdbx_description
1 polymer ?
#
loop_
_entity_poly.entity_id
_entity_poly.type
_entity_poly.pdbx_seq_one_letter_code
_entity_poly.pdbx_strand_id
1 'polypeptide(L)'
;MQAAPDFSTFFSTGELAKMLGISRQAVRQKADGKRWKPVARKGQGGGLCWLFSDLDEQTRNRVSHCWHKQWKRQQQAMKPEDLEREKVRLQIMEEQFFRKPGKAQSRAERRYRLLLEAMELIDGGMKVLEAFAIVAKNNGVKAANLRNWYYGTDKKPGVRKLPRHEWLYALMDHYVGRQAERKRTHFGNAEINKMMRGTAPDTHAQSVENMNRRIAALG
;
A
#
# COMPACT_ATOMS: atom_id res chain seq x y z
N MET A 1 -1.43 17.31 -2.22
CA MET A 1 -0.25 18.18 -2.37
C MET A 1 0.91 17.60 -1.56
N GLN A 2 1.99 17.16 -2.20
CA GLN A 2 3.32 17.08 -1.57
C GLN A 2 4.34 17.31 -2.69
N ALA A 3 4.98 18.47 -2.69
CA ALA A 3 5.73 19.01 -3.84
C ALA A 3 7.19 19.36 -3.53
N ALA A 4 7.65 19.17 -2.30
CA ALA A 4 9.04 19.32 -1.87
C ALA A 4 9.55 17.98 -1.33
N PRO A 5 10.85 17.66 -1.49
CA PRO A 5 11.45 16.58 -0.71
C PRO A 5 11.22 16.88 0.77
N ASP A 6 10.76 15.87 1.51
CA ASP A 6 10.63 15.98 2.95
C ASP A 6 12.03 16.24 3.56
N PHE A 7 12.13 16.88 4.73
CA PHE A 7 13.34 17.38 5.44
C PHE A 7 14.38 16.33 5.82
N SER A 8 14.24 15.19 5.22
CA SER A 8 14.31 13.88 5.79
C SER A 8 14.67 12.88 4.65
N THR A 9 14.47 13.34 3.41
CA THR A 9 14.97 12.72 2.22
C THR A 9 16.50 12.76 2.22
N PHE A 10 17.13 11.61 2.02
CA PHE A 10 18.56 11.51 1.78
C PHE A 10 18.87 11.57 0.29
N PHE A 11 19.92 12.32 -0.04
CA PHE A 11 20.46 12.42 -1.39
C PHE A 11 21.87 11.88 -1.44
N SER A 12 22.17 11.01 -2.40
CA SER A 12 23.53 10.59 -2.66
C SER A 12 24.37 11.76 -3.20
N THR A 13 25.68 11.67 -3.01
CA THR A 13 26.64 12.64 -3.59
C THR A 13 26.46 12.77 -5.12
N GLY A 14 26.12 11.66 -5.80
CA GLY A 14 25.88 11.66 -7.25
C GLY A 14 24.58 12.38 -7.66
N GLU A 15 23.52 12.22 -6.88
CA GLU A 15 22.25 12.92 -7.11
C GLU A 15 22.38 14.41 -6.88
N LEU A 16 23.06 14.83 -5.80
CA LEU A 16 23.35 16.24 -5.55
C LEU A 16 24.22 16.84 -6.65
N ALA A 17 25.28 16.14 -7.08
CA ALA A 17 26.13 16.59 -8.18
C ALA A 17 25.31 16.87 -9.44
N LYS A 18 24.41 15.94 -9.80
CA LYS A 18 23.52 16.08 -10.96
C LYS A 18 22.52 17.23 -10.81
N MET A 19 21.87 17.36 -9.64
CA MET A 19 20.87 18.41 -9.41
C MET A 19 21.47 19.81 -9.31
N LEU A 20 22.67 19.92 -8.76
CA LEU A 20 23.39 21.19 -8.63
C LEU A 20 24.16 21.56 -9.90
N GLY A 21 24.43 20.58 -10.78
CA GLY A 21 25.25 20.78 -11.98
C GLY A 21 26.73 20.95 -11.66
N ILE A 22 27.23 20.28 -10.61
CA ILE A 22 28.63 20.37 -10.16
C ILE A 22 29.24 18.97 -10.03
N SER A 23 30.58 18.91 -9.91
CA SER A 23 31.27 17.62 -9.74
C SER A 23 30.99 17.00 -8.36
N ARG A 24 31.11 15.67 -8.24
CA ARG A 24 30.98 14.96 -6.95
C ARG A 24 32.00 15.45 -5.92
N GLN A 25 33.20 15.84 -6.37
CA GLN A 25 34.24 16.39 -5.52
C GLN A 25 33.84 17.78 -4.99
N ALA A 26 33.25 18.62 -5.83
CA ALA A 26 32.73 19.93 -5.41
C ALA A 26 31.59 19.80 -4.39
N VAL A 27 30.72 18.78 -4.51
CA VAL A 27 29.71 18.47 -3.50
C VAL A 27 30.36 18.15 -2.14
N ARG A 28 31.41 17.33 -2.12
CA ARG A 28 32.14 16.99 -0.88
C ARG A 28 32.81 18.21 -0.26
N GLN A 29 33.48 19.04 -1.06
CA GLN A 29 34.07 20.29 -0.58
C GLN A 29 33.02 21.24 0.01
N LYS A 30 31.84 21.32 -0.61
CA LYS A 30 30.70 22.07 -0.06
C LYS A 30 30.22 21.49 1.27
N ALA A 31 30.09 20.17 1.34
CA ALA A 31 29.68 19.45 2.53
C ALA A 31 30.65 19.67 3.70
N ASP A 32 31.97 19.62 3.43
CA ASP A 32 33.01 19.86 4.43
C ASP A 32 33.00 21.32 4.90
N GLY A 33 32.93 22.27 3.96
CA GLY A 33 32.90 23.71 4.26
C GLY A 33 31.63 24.19 4.97
N LYS A 34 30.53 23.44 4.85
CA LYS A 34 29.22 23.76 5.47
C LYS A 34 28.80 22.74 6.55
N ARG A 35 29.68 21.81 6.91
CA ARG A 35 29.50 20.79 7.97
C ARG A 35 28.22 19.94 7.79
N TRP A 36 27.93 19.53 6.57
CA TRP A 36 26.82 18.58 6.34
C TRP A 36 27.14 17.25 7.00
N LYS A 37 26.15 16.58 7.61
CA LYS A 37 26.41 15.30 8.28
C LYS A 37 26.49 14.17 7.24
N PRO A 38 27.64 13.48 7.11
CA PRO A 38 27.75 12.37 6.18
C PRO A 38 27.05 11.15 6.75
N VAL A 39 26.16 10.54 5.95
CA VAL A 39 25.55 9.24 6.26
C VAL A 39 26.06 8.21 5.27
N ALA A 40 26.67 7.14 5.77
CA ALA A 40 27.14 6.05 4.93
C ALA A 40 25.95 5.37 4.21
N ARG A 41 26.04 5.24 2.89
CA ARG A 41 25.04 4.55 2.09
C ARG A 41 25.10 3.05 2.37
N LYS A 42 23.99 2.47 2.84
CA LYS A 42 23.88 1.01 3.00
C LYS A 42 23.61 0.33 1.65
N GLY A 43 24.56 -0.51 1.18
CA GLY A 43 24.46 -1.31 -0.04
C GLY A 43 25.84 -1.65 -0.65
N GLN A 44 25.89 -2.56 -1.63
CA GLN A 44 27.13 -2.82 -2.38
C GLN A 44 27.55 -1.59 -3.20
N GLY A 45 28.82 -1.21 -3.10
CA GLY A 45 29.40 -0.03 -3.78
C GLY A 45 29.64 1.21 -2.92
N GLY A 46 29.18 1.22 -1.66
CA GLY A 46 29.47 2.28 -0.68
C GLY A 46 28.99 3.69 -1.09
N GLY A 47 29.64 4.71 -0.51
CA GLY A 47 29.38 6.13 -0.79
C GLY A 47 28.65 6.88 0.32
N LEU A 48 28.57 8.21 0.18
CA LEU A 48 27.94 9.12 1.15
C LEU A 48 26.59 9.63 0.65
N CYS A 49 25.64 9.64 1.58
CA CYS A 49 24.35 10.30 1.48
C CYS A 49 24.31 11.51 2.42
N TRP A 50 23.51 12.49 2.04
CA TRP A 50 23.37 13.77 2.70
C TRP A 50 21.90 14.02 2.98
N LEU A 51 21.57 14.36 4.21
CA LEU A 51 20.21 14.67 4.63
C LEU A 51 19.76 16.01 4.05
N PHE A 52 18.55 16.11 3.52
CA PHE A 52 18.05 17.35 2.94
C PHE A 52 18.02 18.52 3.93
N SER A 53 17.67 18.29 5.20
CA SER A 53 17.69 19.33 6.24
C SER A 53 19.09 19.90 6.47
N ASP A 54 20.13 19.09 6.29
CA ASP A 54 21.51 19.46 6.61
C ASP A 54 22.18 20.26 5.48
N LEU A 55 21.55 20.30 4.30
CA LEU A 55 21.98 21.15 3.20
C LEU A 55 21.76 22.62 3.57
N ASP A 56 22.66 23.49 3.10
CA ASP A 56 22.46 24.94 3.21
C ASP A 56 21.23 25.40 2.41
N GLU A 57 20.65 26.53 2.78
CA GLU A 57 19.40 27.04 2.19
C GLU A 57 19.47 27.21 0.67
N GLN A 58 20.60 27.72 0.14
CA GLN A 58 20.79 27.88 -1.30
C GLN A 58 20.79 26.52 -2.01
N THR A 59 21.45 25.53 -1.43
CA THR A 59 21.48 24.16 -1.93
C THR A 59 20.09 23.50 -1.82
N ARG A 60 19.36 23.68 -0.71
CA ARG A 60 17.99 23.15 -0.54
C ARG A 60 17.04 23.71 -1.60
N ASN A 61 17.04 25.01 -1.81
CA ASN A 61 16.17 25.66 -2.80
C ASN A 61 16.41 25.12 -4.21
N ARG A 62 17.68 24.92 -4.57
CA ARG A 62 18.05 24.39 -5.90
C ARG A 62 17.72 22.92 -6.07
N VAL A 63 17.95 22.12 -5.03
CA VAL A 63 17.56 20.69 -5.00
C VAL A 63 16.03 20.56 -5.07
N SER A 64 15.27 21.33 -4.29
CA SER A 64 13.80 21.36 -4.35
C SER A 64 13.29 21.73 -5.75
N HIS A 65 13.87 22.75 -6.38
CA HIS A 65 13.48 23.18 -7.72
C HIS A 65 13.78 22.10 -8.79
N CYS A 66 14.97 21.47 -8.75
CA CYS A 66 15.31 20.37 -9.65
C CYS A 66 14.40 19.15 -9.42
N TRP A 67 14.15 18.79 -8.16
CA TRP A 67 13.26 17.71 -7.77
C TRP A 67 11.85 17.95 -8.31
N HIS A 68 11.32 19.17 -8.14
CA HIS A 68 10.00 19.53 -8.65
C HIS A 68 9.92 19.46 -10.17
N LYS A 69 10.95 19.92 -10.89
CA LYS A 69 11.04 19.84 -12.35
C LYS A 69 11.12 18.39 -12.83
N GLN A 70 11.88 17.54 -12.14
CA GLN A 70 11.99 16.12 -12.45
C GLN A 70 10.69 15.36 -12.18
N TRP A 71 10.01 15.67 -11.07
CA TRP A 71 8.70 15.14 -10.73
C TRP A 71 7.64 15.55 -11.75
N LYS A 72 7.60 16.82 -12.16
CA LYS A 72 6.73 17.31 -13.26
C LYS A 72 7.02 16.62 -14.58
N ARG A 73 8.29 16.36 -14.91
CA ARG A 73 8.68 15.60 -16.10
C ARG A 73 8.23 14.14 -16.04
N GLN A 74 8.30 13.50 -14.87
CA GLN A 74 7.79 12.13 -14.70
C GLN A 74 6.27 12.07 -14.83
N GLN A 75 5.56 13.07 -14.31
CA GLN A 75 4.12 13.24 -14.53
C GLN A 75 3.79 13.44 -16.02
N GLN A 76 4.58 14.26 -16.73
CA GLN A 76 4.40 14.52 -18.17
C GLN A 76 4.86 13.37 -19.09
N ALA A 77 5.72 12.47 -18.59
CA ALA A 77 6.16 11.28 -19.32
C ALA A 77 5.15 10.12 -19.25
N MET A 78 4.14 10.22 -18.38
CA MET A 78 3.02 9.28 -18.32
C MET A 78 2.06 9.61 -19.46
N LYS A 79 1.70 8.62 -20.29
CA LYS A 79 0.71 8.84 -21.36
C LYS A 79 -0.62 9.28 -20.73
N PRO A 80 -1.41 10.16 -21.36
CA PRO A 80 -2.71 10.59 -20.83
C PRO A 80 -3.62 9.41 -20.44
N GLU A 81 -3.58 8.31 -21.21
CA GLU A 81 -4.31 7.08 -20.92
C GLU A 81 -3.88 6.41 -19.61
N ASP A 82 -2.59 6.41 -19.29
CA ASP A 82 -2.06 5.80 -18.07
C ASP A 82 -2.39 6.65 -16.84
N LEU A 83 -2.36 7.98 -17.00
CA LEU A 83 -2.82 8.91 -15.98
C LEU A 83 -4.31 8.71 -15.68
N GLU A 84 -5.11 8.51 -16.73
CA GLU A 84 -6.55 8.27 -16.59
C GLU A 84 -6.83 6.89 -15.96
N ARG A 85 -6.11 5.84 -16.38
CA ARG A 85 -6.16 4.52 -15.73
C ARG A 85 -5.86 4.61 -14.23
N GLU A 86 -4.85 5.40 -13.86
CA GLU A 86 -4.46 5.56 -12.47
C GLU A 86 -5.50 6.36 -11.66
N LYS A 87 -6.08 7.41 -12.23
CA LYS A 87 -7.20 8.14 -11.60
C LYS A 87 -8.41 7.25 -11.35
N VAL A 88 -8.82 6.49 -12.36
CA VAL A 88 -9.94 5.54 -12.25
C VAL A 88 -9.64 4.48 -11.19
N ARG A 89 -8.41 3.96 -11.14
CA ARG A 89 -7.98 3.03 -10.09
C ARG A 89 -8.13 3.62 -8.70
N LEU A 90 -7.66 4.85 -8.48
CA LEU A 90 -7.76 5.54 -7.20
C LEU A 90 -9.22 5.81 -6.80
N GLN A 91 -10.07 6.23 -7.74
CA GLN A 91 -11.50 6.42 -7.50
C GLN A 91 -12.17 5.12 -7.04
N ILE A 92 -11.87 3.99 -7.70
CA ILE A 92 -12.40 2.68 -7.31
C ILE A 92 -11.95 2.31 -5.89
N MET A 93 -10.67 2.53 -5.55
CA MET A 93 -10.15 2.25 -4.21
C MET A 93 -10.81 3.12 -3.13
N GLU A 94 -11.05 4.40 -3.45
CA GLU A 94 -11.72 5.37 -2.60
C GLU A 94 -13.19 5.00 -2.35
N GLU A 95 -13.95 4.69 -3.41
CA GLU A 95 -15.32 4.22 -3.27
C GLU A 95 -15.41 2.96 -2.41
N GLN A 96 -14.51 2.00 -2.61
CA GLN A 96 -14.47 0.77 -1.82
C GLN A 96 -14.20 1.05 -0.34
N PHE A 97 -13.38 2.06 -0.03
CA PHE A 97 -13.11 2.50 1.34
C PHE A 97 -14.38 3.07 1.99
N PHE A 98 -15.06 3.99 1.32
CA PHE A 98 -16.28 4.61 1.86
C PHE A 98 -17.45 3.64 2.02
N ARG A 99 -17.50 2.57 1.21
CA ARG A 99 -18.49 1.48 1.39
C ARG A 99 -18.27 0.64 2.64
N LYS A 100 -17.09 0.68 3.28
CA LYS A 100 -16.83 -0.11 4.48
C LYS A 100 -17.50 0.49 5.72
N PRO A 101 -17.81 -0.33 6.75
CA PRO A 101 -18.26 0.20 8.03
C PRO A 101 -17.24 1.18 8.63
N GLY A 102 -17.72 2.22 9.32
CA GLY A 102 -16.85 3.24 9.93
C GLY A 102 -15.73 2.66 10.81
N LYS A 103 -16.00 1.59 11.56
CA LYS A 103 -14.97 0.89 12.36
C LYS A 103 -13.81 0.32 11.52
N ALA A 104 -14.04 -0.05 10.27
CA ALA A 104 -12.99 -0.50 9.36
C ALA A 104 -12.20 0.68 8.79
N GLN A 105 -12.89 1.77 8.45
CA GLN A 105 -12.28 3.03 8.00
C GLN A 105 -11.37 3.61 9.08
N SER A 106 -11.86 3.79 10.32
CA SER A 106 -11.07 4.33 11.42
C SER A 106 -9.85 3.48 11.77
N ARG A 107 -9.92 2.15 11.59
CA ARG A 107 -8.75 1.27 11.77
C ARG A 107 -7.71 1.49 10.68
N ALA A 108 -8.13 1.65 9.43
CA ALA A 108 -7.23 1.95 8.32
C ALA A 108 -6.58 3.32 8.50
N GLU A 109 -7.35 4.35 8.84
CA GLU A 109 -6.86 5.69 9.17
C GLU A 109 -5.85 5.68 10.31
N ARG A 110 -6.14 4.92 11.39
CA ARG A 110 -5.20 4.78 12.51
C ARG A 110 -3.90 4.14 12.06
N ARG A 111 -3.94 3.08 11.25
CA ARG A 111 -2.73 2.43 10.70
C ARG A 111 -1.94 3.39 9.81
N TYR A 112 -2.64 4.13 8.96
CA TYR A 112 -2.07 5.12 8.06
C TYR A 112 -1.32 6.19 8.84
N ARG A 113 -1.96 6.78 9.86
CA ARG A 113 -1.35 7.80 10.73
C ARG A 113 -0.07 7.30 11.41
N LEU A 114 -0.10 6.09 11.98
CA LEU A 114 1.07 5.51 12.64
C LEU A 114 2.22 5.26 11.66
N LEU A 115 1.92 4.85 10.43
CA LEU A 115 2.96 4.68 9.42
C LEU A 115 3.50 6.01 8.91
N LEU A 116 2.68 7.07 8.82
CA LEU A 116 3.18 8.41 8.49
C LEU A 116 4.11 8.94 9.58
N GLU A 117 3.73 8.86 10.86
CA GLU A 117 4.59 9.25 11.99
C GLU A 117 5.91 8.47 11.98
N ALA A 118 5.86 7.17 11.70
CA ALA A 118 7.07 6.37 11.57
C ALA A 118 7.92 6.76 10.36
N MET A 119 7.28 7.14 9.24
CA MET A 119 8.00 7.64 8.08
C MET A 119 8.73 8.91 8.44
N GLU A 120 8.10 9.89 9.08
CA GLU A 120 8.75 11.16 9.50
C GLU A 120 10.04 10.94 10.29
N LEU A 121 10.10 9.92 11.17
CA LEU A 121 11.32 9.57 11.90
C LEU A 121 12.40 8.94 11.01
N ILE A 122 12.02 8.08 10.07
CA ILE A 122 12.94 7.40 9.13
C ILE A 122 13.55 8.40 8.18
N ASP A 123 12.68 9.23 7.66
CA ASP A 123 12.92 10.45 6.96
C ASP A 123 13.93 11.27 7.81
N GLY A 124 13.71 11.48 9.11
CA GLY A 124 14.69 12.13 10.01
C GLY A 124 16.05 11.41 10.20
N GLY A 125 16.33 10.32 9.48
CA GLY A 125 17.58 9.56 9.53
C GLY A 125 17.55 8.34 10.46
N MET A 126 16.41 8.04 11.07
CA MET A 126 16.27 6.90 11.95
C MET A 126 16.19 5.58 11.18
N LYS A 127 16.70 4.49 11.74
CA LYS A 127 16.50 3.17 11.13
C LYS A 127 15.02 2.77 11.23
N VAL A 128 14.50 2.16 10.18
CA VAL A 128 13.08 1.72 10.07
C VAL A 128 12.57 0.97 11.31
N LEU A 129 13.35 0.00 11.81
CA LEU A 129 12.93 -0.79 12.96
C LEU A 129 12.94 0.00 14.28
N GLU A 130 13.85 0.95 14.43
CA GLU A 130 13.93 1.85 15.60
C GLU A 130 12.74 2.82 15.60
N ALA A 131 12.43 3.42 14.43
CA ALA A 131 11.27 4.28 14.25
C ALA A 131 9.95 3.54 14.57
N PHE A 132 9.81 2.30 14.09
CA PHE A 132 8.64 1.47 14.43
C PHE A 132 8.56 1.18 15.92
N ALA A 133 9.68 0.94 16.60
CA ALA A 133 9.68 0.70 18.05
C ALA A 133 9.22 1.95 18.83
N ILE A 134 9.71 3.13 18.45
CA ILE A 134 9.34 4.41 19.09
C ILE A 134 7.86 4.72 18.89
N VAL A 135 7.38 4.73 17.64
CA VAL A 135 5.96 5.01 17.34
C VAL A 135 5.05 3.99 18.01
N ALA A 136 5.45 2.72 18.01
CA ALA A 136 4.69 1.67 18.65
C ALA A 136 4.56 1.88 20.16
N LYS A 137 5.66 2.24 20.83
CA LYS A 137 5.68 2.58 22.26
C LYS A 137 4.79 3.78 22.56
N ASN A 138 4.93 4.87 21.81
CA ASN A 138 4.17 6.11 22.01
C ASN A 138 2.66 5.93 21.81
N ASN A 139 2.26 5.02 20.92
CA ASN A 139 0.87 4.80 20.55
C ASN A 139 0.24 3.53 21.16
N GLY A 140 0.93 2.86 22.08
CA GLY A 140 0.44 1.66 22.76
C GLY A 140 0.15 0.49 21.81
N VAL A 141 0.94 0.32 20.74
CA VAL A 141 0.80 -0.79 19.78
C VAL A 141 2.07 -1.66 19.75
N LYS A 142 1.99 -2.83 19.14
CA LYS A 142 3.17 -3.69 18.93
C LYS A 142 3.93 -3.22 17.70
N ALA A 143 5.25 -3.05 17.80
CA ALA A 143 6.12 -2.68 16.67
C ALA A 143 6.02 -3.67 15.49
N ALA A 144 5.76 -4.96 15.79
CA ALA A 144 5.49 -5.98 14.79
C ALA A 144 4.30 -5.64 13.88
N ASN A 145 3.29 -4.93 14.37
CA ASN A 145 2.15 -4.52 13.55
C ASN A 145 2.56 -3.51 12.48
N LEU A 146 3.33 -2.47 12.85
CA LEU A 146 3.86 -1.50 11.89
C LEU A 146 4.74 -2.19 10.85
N ARG A 147 5.61 -3.10 11.30
CA ARG A 147 6.45 -3.92 10.41
C ARG A 147 5.63 -4.70 9.40
N ASN A 148 4.58 -5.39 9.86
CA ASN A 148 3.73 -6.22 9.01
C ASN A 148 2.86 -5.39 8.07
N TRP A 149 2.42 -4.19 8.47
CA TRP A 149 1.71 -3.27 7.57
C TRP A 149 2.64 -2.69 6.51
N TYR A 150 3.88 -2.39 6.87
CA TYR A 150 4.86 -1.80 5.96
C TYR A 150 5.46 -2.81 4.98
N TYR A 151 6.00 -3.92 5.47
CA TYR A 151 6.63 -4.95 4.63
C TYR A 151 5.65 -6.00 4.10
N GLY A 152 4.54 -6.21 4.80
CA GLY A 152 3.59 -7.27 4.51
C GLY A 152 3.79 -8.51 5.38
N THR A 153 3.03 -9.52 5.04
CA THR A 153 3.08 -10.89 5.58
C THR A 153 2.90 -11.86 4.42
N ASP A 154 3.12 -13.15 4.63
CA ASP A 154 2.95 -14.17 3.57
C ASP A 154 1.57 -14.15 2.91
N LYS A 155 0.55 -13.70 3.65
CA LYS A 155 -0.85 -13.66 3.19
C LYS A 155 -1.27 -12.31 2.61
N LYS A 156 -0.51 -11.23 2.87
CA LYS A 156 -0.93 -9.87 2.53
C LYS A 156 0.27 -8.99 2.19
N PRO A 157 0.27 -8.33 1.02
CA PRO A 157 1.34 -7.38 0.69
C PRO A 157 1.32 -6.19 1.65
N GLY A 158 2.51 -5.67 1.95
CA GLY A 158 2.66 -4.43 2.71
C GLY A 158 2.68 -3.20 1.80
N VAL A 159 2.60 -2.04 2.41
CA VAL A 159 2.48 -0.77 1.67
C VAL A 159 3.81 -0.18 1.18
N ARG A 160 4.96 -0.75 1.56
CA ARG A 160 6.30 -0.21 1.21
C ARG A 160 6.50 0.06 -0.29
N LYS A 161 5.90 -0.74 -1.16
CA LYS A 161 6.06 -0.62 -2.62
C LYS A 161 5.02 0.29 -3.27
N LEU A 162 4.07 0.80 -2.49
CA LEU A 162 3.02 1.70 -2.94
C LEU A 162 3.40 3.14 -2.63
N PRO A 163 2.97 4.13 -3.43
CA PRO A 163 3.11 5.52 -3.07
C PRO A 163 2.26 5.85 -1.83
N ARG A 164 2.74 6.77 -0.99
CA ARG A 164 2.14 7.07 0.33
C ARG A 164 0.64 7.42 0.26
N HIS A 165 0.19 8.08 -0.80
CA HIS A 165 -1.22 8.46 -0.97
C HIS A 165 -2.17 7.25 -1.17
N GLU A 166 -1.66 6.08 -1.56
CA GLU A 166 -2.46 4.85 -1.65
C GLU A 166 -2.54 4.08 -0.34
N TRP A 167 -1.69 4.41 0.65
CA TRP A 167 -1.54 3.61 1.86
C TRP A 167 -2.83 3.53 2.67
N LEU A 168 -3.61 4.62 2.72
CA LEU A 168 -4.89 4.62 3.44
C LEU A 168 -5.81 3.49 2.94
N TYR A 169 -5.93 3.36 1.62
CA TYR A 169 -6.78 2.35 0.99
C TYR A 169 -6.19 0.95 1.13
N ALA A 170 -4.87 0.81 0.98
CA ALA A 170 -4.18 -0.48 1.11
C ALA A 170 -4.13 -1.03 2.55
N LEU A 171 -4.19 -0.17 3.56
CA LEU A 171 -4.18 -0.55 4.99
C LEU A 171 -5.56 -0.95 5.52
N MET A 172 -6.58 -0.85 4.67
CA MET A 172 -7.93 -1.27 4.96
C MET A 172 -7.97 -2.77 5.27
N ASP A 173 -8.64 -3.14 6.36
CA ASP A 173 -8.80 -4.54 6.71
C ASP A 173 -9.71 -5.23 5.69
N HIS A 174 -9.16 -6.15 4.90
CA HIS A 174 -9.94 -7.15 4.16
C HIS A 174 -10.54 -8.24 5.08
N TYR A 175 -10.78 -7.95 6.37
CA TYR A 175 -11.28 -8.95 7.32
C TYR A 175 -12.71 -9.34 6.97
N VAL A 176 -12.85 -10.45 6.25
CA VAL A 176 -14.11 -11.18 6.13
C VAL A 176 -14.29 -11.89 7.47
N GLY A 177 -15.27 -11.46 8.26
CA GLY A 177 -15.44 -11.98 9.61
C GLY A 177 -15.61 -13.51 9.63
N ARG A 178 -15.07 -14.17 10.66
CA ARG A 178 -15.24 -15.62 10.95
C ARG A 178 -16.72 -16.08 10.96
N GLN A 179 -17.64 -15.14 11.19
CA GLN A 179 -19.11 -15.33 11.12
C GLN A 179 -19.66 -15.42 9.68
N ALA A 180 -19.02 -14.74 8.71
CA ALA A 180 -19.38 -14.87 7.29
C ALA A 180 -18.91 -16.21 6.71
N GLU A 181 -17.81 -16.75 7.22
CA GLU A 181 -17.30 -18.08 6.88
C GLU A 181 -18.22 -19.18 7.44
N ARG A 182 -18.70 -19.04 8.69
CA ARG A 182 -19.72 -19.93 9.28
C ARG A 182 -21.08 -19.87 8.56
N LYS A 183 -21.54 -18.68 8.15
CA LYS A 183 -22.77 -18.56 7.33
C LYS A 183 -22.60 -19.17 5.94
N ARG A 184 -21.43 -19.02 5.30
CA ARG A 184 -21.12 -19.68 4.02
C ARG A 184 -21.05 -21.20 4.12
N THR A 185 -20.48 -21.75 5.19
CA THR A 185 -20.43 -23.22 5.40
C THR A 185 -21.79 -23.81 5.78
N HIS A 186 -22.64 -23.08 6.52
CA HIS A 186 -23.95 -23.59 6.92
C HIS A 186 -25.04 -23.46 5.83
N PHE A 187 -25.03 -22.40 5.02
CA PHE A 187 -25.95 -22.25 3.87
C PHE A 187 -25.51 -23.13 2.69
N GLY A 188 -24.20 -23.14 2.36
CA GLY A 188 -23.69 -23.78 1.16
C GLY A 188 -23.78 -25.31 1.15
N ASN A 189 -23.36 -26.00 2.22
CA ASN A 189 -23.28 -27.47 2.17
C ASN A 189 -24.63 -28.17 2.36
N ALA A 190 -25.56 -27.58 3.11
CA ALA A 190 -26.87 -28.18 3.35
C ALA A 190 -27.81 -28.02 2.15
N GLU A 191 -27.82 -26.85 1.48
CA GLU A 191 -28.61 -26.63 0.28
C GLU A 191 -28.00 -27.29 -0.96
N ILE A 192 -26.67 -27.31 -1.11
CA ILE A 192 -26.01 -28.06 -2.19
C ILE A 192 -26.24 -29.57 -2.01
N ASN A 193 -26.17 -30.13 -0.78
CA ASN A 193 -26.53 -31.53 -0.56
C ASN A 193 -28.02 -31.82 -0.77
N LYS A 194 -28.91 -30.83 -0.57
CA LYS A 194 -30.34 -30.95 -0.86
C LYS A 194 -30.65 -30.86 -2.36
N MET A 195 -29.88 -30.07 -3.12
CA MET A 195 -29.97 -29.97 -4.58
C MET A 195 -29.28 -31.14 -5.30
N MET A 196 -28.18 -31.67 -4.76
CA MET A 196 -27.46 -32.82 -5.31
C MET A 196 -28.11 -34.17 -4.95
N ARG A 197 -28.94 -34.21 -3.90
CA ARG A 197 -29.96 -35.25 -3.70
C ARG A 197 -31.25 -34.89 -4.44
N GLY A 198 -31.14 -34.49 -5.70
CA GLY A 198 -32.26 -34.60 -6.62
C GLY A 198 -32.60 -36.08 -6.76
N THR A 199 -33.83 -36.43 -6.36
CA THR A 199 -34.68 -37.43 -7.02
C THR A 199 -33.93 -38.42 -7.91
N ALA A 200 -33.85 -39.67 -7.46
CA ALA A 200 -33.45 -40.80 -8.28
C ALA A 200 -34.14 -40.69 -9.66
N PRO A 201 -33.45 -41.04 -10.75
CA PRO A 201 -34.02 -40.93 -12.09
C PRO A 201 -35.17 -41.94 -12.21
N ASP A 202 -36.40 -41.47 -12.08
CA ASP A 202 -37.57 -42.20 -12.55
C ASP A 202 -37.33 -42.45 -14.05
N THR A 203 -37.06 -43.70 -14.39
CA THR A 203 -36.87 -44.08 -15.78
C THR A 203 -38.11 -43.69 -16.58
N HIS A 204 -37.91 -43.20 -17.81
CA HIS A 204 -38.99 -42.80 -18.72
C HIS A 204 -40.07 -43.90 -18.86
N ALA A 205 -39.73 -45.17 -18.63
CA ALA A 205 -40.65 -46.29 -18.55
C ALA A 205 -41.67 -46.18 -17.40
N GLN A 206 -41.24 -45.82 -16.18
CA GLN A 206 -42.13 -45.66 -15.01
C GLN A 206 -43.05 -44.44 -15.13
N SER A 207 -42.58 -43.37 -15.77
CA SER A 207 -43.39 -42.18 -16.02
C SER A 207 -44.50 -42.44 -17.05
N VAL A 208 -44.20 -43.21 -18.11
CA VAL A 208 -45.20 -43.65 -19.11
C VAL A 208 -46.19 -44.66 -18.50
N GLU A 209 -45.74 -45.57 -17.65
CA GLU A 209 -46.61 -46.55 -17.00
C GLU A 209 -47.62 -45.89 -16.04
N ASN A 210 -47.17 -44.90 -15.25
CA ASN A 210 -48.06 -44.13 -14.37
C ASN A 210 -49.03 -43.21 -15.14
N MET A 211 -48.63 -42.73 -16.31
CA MET A 211 -49.51 -41.93 -17.18
C MET A 211 -50.62 -42.79 -17.79
N ASN A 212 -50.28 -44.00 -18.27
CA ASN A 212 -51.26 -44.93 -18.83
C ASN A 212 -52.27 -45.43 -17.77
N ARG A 213 -51.84 -45.65 -16.52
CA ARG A 213 -52.77 -45.98 -15.41
C ARG A 213 -53.73 -44.84 -15.06
N ARG A 214 -53.28 -43.58 -15.19
CA ARG A 214 -54.13 -42.41 -14.94
C ARG A 214 -55.17 -42.19 -16.05
N ILE A 215 -54.81 -42.47 -17.30
CA ILE A 215 -55.75 -42.39 -18.43
C ILE A 215 -56.80 -43.50 -18.36
N ALA A 216 -56.41 -44.72 -17.95
CA ALA A 216 -57.33 -45.84 -17.77
C ALA A 216 -58.32 -45.68 -16.60
N ALA A 217 -58.06 -44.78 -15.65
CA ALA A 217 -58.93 -44.49 -14.50
C ALA A 217 -59.89 -43.31 -14.74
N LEU A 218 -59.81 -42.67 -15.91
CA LEU A 218 -60.64 -41.52 -16.31
C LEU A 218 -61.62 -41.84 -17.44
N GLY A 219 -61.72 -43.11 -17.85
CA GLY A 219 -62.79 -43.67 -18.70
C GLY A 219 -63.46 -44.83 -17.97
#